data_AF-A0A353M0E6-F1
#
_entry.id   AF-A0A353M0E6-F1
#
_cell.length_a   1.000
_cell.length_b   1.000
_cell.length_c   1.000
_cell.angle_alpha   90.00
_cell.angle_beta   90.00
_cell.angle_gamma   90.00
#
_symmetry.space_group_name_H-M   'P 1'
#
loop_
_entity.id
_entity.type
_entity.pdbx_description
1 polymer ?
#
loop_
_entity_poly.entity_id
_entity_poly.type
_entity_poly.pdbx_seq_one_letter_code
_entity_poly.pdbx_strand_id
1 'polypeptide(L)' 'MQRYLLRRALQLVPIMLGVSLITFFLIRLVPSNPALAILGVNATPDQIAYINSTYGLDKPIPVQYIYWMGKVLRFD' A
#
# COMPACT_ATOMS: atom_id res chain seq x y z
N MET A 1 0.22 8.56 34.05
CA MET A 1 -0.72 8.42 32.92
C MET A 1 -0.06 8.57 31.54
N GLN A 2 0.65 9.66 31.25
CA GLN A 2 1.28 9.91 29.93
C GLN A 2 2.26 8.81 29.47
N ARG A 3 3.15 8.33 30.35
CA ARG A 3 4.09 7.23 30.03
C ARG A 3 3.39 5.90 29.72
N TYR A 4 2.22 5.66 30.33
CA TYR A 4 1.39 4.48 30.06
C TYR A 4 0.69 4.60 28.70
N LEU A 5 0.13 5.78 28.38
CA LEU A 5 -0.45 6.06 27.06
C LEU A 5 0.60 5.94 25.94
N LEU A 6 1.81 6.46 26.15
CA LEU A 6 2.90 6.38 25.17
C LEU A 6 3.35 4.94 24.92
N ARG A 7 3.50 4.13 25.98
CA ARG A 7 3.80 2.70 25.86
C ARG A 7 2.70 1.96 25.09
N ARG A 8 1.44 2.26 25.39
CA ARG A 8 0.29 1.63 24.72
C ARG A 8 0.22 2.03 23.25
N ALA A 9 0.47 3.29 22.92
CA ALA A 9 0.56 3.75 21.54
C ALA A 9 1.71 3.06 20.77
N LEU A 10 2.89 2.95 21.38
CA LEU A 10 4.03 2.23 20.79
C LEU A 10 3.75 0.73 20.59
N GLN A 11 2.96 0.10 21.47
CA GLN A 11 2.51 -1.29 21.31
C GLN A 11 1.49 -1.46 20.17
N LEU A 12 0.74 -0.41 19.82
CA LEU A 12 -0.19 -0.45 18.68
C LEU A 12 0.54 -0.37 17.34
N VAL A 13 1.68 0.32 17.27
CA VAL A 13 2.47 0.45 16.03
C VAL A 13 2.78 -0.91 15.36
N PRO A 14 3.35 -1.92 16.03
CA PRO A 14 3.63 -3.21 15.40
C PRO A 14 2.36 -3.96 15.00
N ILE A 15 1.25 -3.80 15.73
CA ILE A 15 -0.04 -4.39 15.37
C ILE A 15 -0.56 -3.74 14.07
N MET A 16 -0.52 -2.42 13.99
CA MET A 16 -0.93 -1.69 12.79
C MET A 16 -0.04 -2.04 11.59
N LEU A 17 1.27 -2.16 11.79
CA LEU A 17 2.20 -2.62 10.76
C LEU A 17 1.92 -4.06 10.31
N GLY A 18 1.59 -4.96 11.24
CA GLY A 18 1.21 -6.33 10.93
C GLY A 18 -0.05 -6.40 10.07
N VAL A 19 -1.11 -5.70 10.49
CA VAL A 19 -2.37 -5.62 9.73
C VAL A 19 -2.13 -4.98 8.36
N SER A 20 -1.35 -3.90 8.29
CA SER A 20 -1.08 -3.20 7.03
C SER A 20 -0.29 -4.06 6.04
N LEU A 21 0.69 -4.84 6.52
CA LEU A 21 1.41 -5.81 5.71
C LEU A 21 0.45 -6.89 5.19
N ILE A 22 -0.38 -7.46 6.06
CA ILE A 22 -1.36 -8.48 5.67
C ILE A 22 -2.30 -7.92 4.60
N THR A 23 -2.88 -6.74 4.80
CA THR A 23 -3.76 -6.10 3.81
C THR A 23 -3.03 -5.84 2.48
N PHE A 24 -1.79 -5.35 2.53
CA PHE A 24 -0.97 -5.13 1.33
C PHE A 24 -0.70 -6.43 0.56
N PHE A 25 -0.38 -7.51 1.26
CA PHE A 25 -0.19 -8.83 0.65
C PHE A 25 -1.49 -9.41 0.11
N LEU A 26 -2.61 -9.27 0.83
CA LEU A 26 -3.92 -9.73 0.35
C LEU A 26 -4.33 -9.06 -0.95
N ILE A 27 -4.13 -7.74 -1.06
CA ILE A 27 -4.43 -6.98 -2.30
C ILE A 27 -3.53 -7.46 -3.45
N ARG A 28 -2.25 -7.78 -3.18
CA ARG A 28 -1.33 -8.33 -4.21
C ARG A 28 -1.57 -9.79 -4.56
N LEU A 29 -2.20 -10.56 -3.66
CA LEU A 29 -2.50 -11.97 -3.90
C LEU A 29 -3.62 -12.13 -4.93
N VAL A 30 -4.49 -11.13 -5.05
CA VAL A 30 -5.48 -11.07 -6.12
C VAL A 30 -4.72 -10.87 -7.43
N PRO A 31 -4.91 -11.74 -8.45
CA PRO A 31 -4.26 -11.62 -9.75
C PRO A 31 -4.81 -10.46 -10.60
N SER A 32 -5.29 -9.40 -9.95
CA SER A 32 -5.59 -8.13 -10.60
C SER A 32 -4.32 -7.30 -10.58
N ASN A 33 -3.76 -7.02 -11.75
CA ASN A 33 -2.81 -5.92 -11.86
C ASN A 33 -3.51 -4.68 -11.25
N PRO A 34 -2.96 -4.02 -10.22
CA PRO A 34 -3.61 -2.87 -9.60
C PRO A 34 -3.91 -1.77 -10.62
N ALA A 35 -3.16 -1.68 -11.71
CA ALA A 35 -3.49 -0.81 -12.84
C ALA A 35 -4.79 -1.22 -13.55
N LEU A 36 -5.09 -2.51 -13.71
CA LEU A 36 -6.35 -3.02 -14.25
C LEU A 36 -7.52 -2.85 -13.27
N ALA A 37 -7.26 -2.85 -11.96
CA ALA A 37 -8.29 -2.53 -10.97
C ALA A 37 -8.73 -1.06 -11.06
N ILE A 38 -7.81 -0.16 -11.43
CA ILE A 38 -8.07 1.28 -11.59
C ILE A 38 -8.63 1.59 -12.99
N LEU A 39 -8.07 1.01 -14.04
CA LEU A 39 -8.42 1.31 -15.45
C LEU A 39 -9.54 0.42 -16.02
N GLY A 40 -9.88 -0.68 -15.36
CA GLY A 40 -10.82 -1.67 -15.85
C GLY A 40 -10.25 -2.57 -16.94
N VAL A 41 -11.08 -3.51 -17.43
CA VAL A 41 -10.67 -4.57 -18.37
C VAL A 41 -10.29 -4.04 -19.76
N ASN A 42 -10.65 -2.79 -20.08
CA ASN A 42 -10.38 -2.14 -21.37
C ASN A 42 -9.13 -1.24 -21.37
N ALA A 43 -8.26 -1.38 -20.36
CA ALA A 43 -7.05 -0.58 -20.25
C ALA A 43 -6.10 -0.82 -21.44
N THR A 44 -5.73 0.24 -22.14
CA THR A 44 -4.69 0.13 -23.19
C THR A 44 -3.32 -0.09 -22.56
N PRO A 45 -2.38 -0.76 -23.25
CA PRO A 45 -1.02 -0.99 -22.73
C PRO A 45 -0.31 0.29 -22.29
N ASP A 46 -0.52 1.39 -23.02
CA ASP A 46 0.06 2.70 -22.70
C ASP A 46 -0.52 3.29 -21.41
N GLN A 47 -1.83 3.14 -21.18
CA GLN A 47 -2.47 3.57 -19.94
C GLN A 47 -1.97 2.74 -18.74
N ILE A 48 -1.78 1.44 -18.93
CA ILE A 48 -1.23 0.55 -17.88
C ILE A 48 0.20 0.98 -17.53
N ALA A 49 1.05 1.27 -18.53
CA ALA A 49 2.42 1.74 -18.31
C ALA A 49 2.45 3.08 -17.57
N TYR A 50 1.58 4.01 -17.96
CA TYR A 50 1.43 5.31 -17.31
C TYR A 50 0.97 5.20 -15.85
N ILE A 51 -0.03 4.36 -15.56
CA ILE A 51 -0.49 4.11 -14.19
C ILE A 51 0.61 3.41 -13.38
N ASN A 52 1.30 2.44 -13.97
CA ASN A 52 2.39 1.75 -13.30
C ASN A 52 3.50 2.70 -12.87
N SER A 53 3.93 3.61 -13.76
CA SER A 53 4.95 4.60 -13.41
C SER A 53 4.45 5.64 -12.40
N THR A 54 3.19 6.07 -12.52
CA THR A 54 2.60 7.11 -11.66
C THR A 54 2.37 6.62 -10.23
N TYR A 55 1.92 5.37 -10.08
CA TYR A 55 1.67 4.76 -8.77
C TYR A 55 2.87 3.95 -8.25
N GLY A 56 3.98 3.91 -9.00
CA GLY A 56 5.18 3.18 -8.63
C GLY A 56 5.02 1.67 -8.62
N LEU A 57 4.02 1.14 -9.34
CA LEU A 57 3.72 -0.30 -9.42
C LEU A 57 4.82 -1.08 -10.16
N ASP A 58 5.67 -0.36 -10.90
CA ASP A 58 6.89 -0.83 -11.56
C ASP A 58 8.08 -1.05 -10.60
N LYS A 59 8.02 -0.54 -9.37
CA LYS A 59 9.14 -0.59 -8.41
C LYS A 59 9.21 -1.92 -7.65
N PRO A 60 10.35 -2.28 -7.04
CA PRO A 60 10.45 -3.46 -6.17
C PRO A 60 9.40 -3.44 -5.06
N ILE A 61 8.88 -4.62 -4.68
CA ILE A 61 7.80 -4.78 -3.67
C ILE A 61 8.05 -3.96 -2.38
N PRO A 62 9.27 -3.92 -1.81
CA PRO A 62 9.53 -3.11 -0.61
C PRO A 62 9.31 -1.62 -0.83
N VAL A 63 9.66 -1.11 -2.02
CA VAL A 63 9.50 0.31 -2.38
C VAL A 63 8.01 0.64 -2.53
N GLN A 64 7.23 -0.26 -3.11
CA GLN A 64 5.78 -0.09 -3.23
C GLN A 64 5.08 -0.04 -1.87
N TYR A 65 5.54 -0.85 -0.90
CA TYR A 65 5.01 -0.81 0.47
C TYR A 65 5.32 0.51 1.17
N ILE A 66 6.54 1.04 1.03
CA ILE A 66 6.91 2.35 1.61
C ILE A 66 6.07 3.46 0.98
N TYR A 67 5.84 3.43 -0.33
CA TYR A 67 5.03 4.44 -1.02
C TYR A 67 3.56 4.39 -0.55
N TRP A 68 2.99 3.19 -0.44
CA TRP A 68 1.64 2.99 0.08
C TRP A 68 1.51 3.41 1.55
N MET A 69 2.46 3.02 2.41
CA MET A 69 2.51 3.43 3.81
C MET A 69 2.63 4.96 3.94
N GLY A 70 3.42 5.60 3.09
CA GLY A 70 3.56 7.05 3.06
C GLY A 70 2.25 7.78 2.75
N LYS A 71 1.40 7.22 1.88
CA LYS A 71 0.05 7.75 1.60
C LYS A 71 -0.89 7.55 2.79
N VAL A 72 -0.90 6.34 3.38
CA VAL A 72 -1.69 6.03 4.57
C VAL A 72 -1.34 6.93 5.75
N LEU A 73 -0.05 7.18 6.00
CA LEU A 73 0.42 8.08 7.06
C LEU A 73 0.09 9.55 6.79
N ARG A 74 -0.09 9.94 5.53
CA ARG A 74 -0.54 11.28 5.13
C ARG A 74 -2.06 11.43 5.15
N PHE A 75 -2.81 10.36 5.39
CA PHE A 75 -4.28 10.33 5.31
C PHE A 75 -4.83 10.78 3.94
N ASP A 76 -4.09 10.47 2.86
CA ASP A 76 -4.46 10.66 1.44
C ASP A 76 -4.93 9.32 0.85
#